data_AF-A0A2V2VHR6-F1
#
_entry.id   AF-A0A2V2VHR6-F1
#
_cell.length_a   1.000
_cell.length_b   1.000
_cell.length_c   1.000
_cell.angle_alpha   90.00
_cell.angle_beta   90.00
_cell.angle_gamma   90.00
#
_symmetry.space_group_name_H-M   'P 1'
#
loop_
_entity.id
_entity.type
_entity.pdbx_description
1 polymer ?
#
loop_
_entity_poly.entity_id
_entity_poly.type
_entity_poly.pdbx_seq_one_letter_code
_entity_poly.pdbx_strand_id
1 'polypeptide(L)'
;MPPKKVAGACSGVEDVGRIFQQIHQSAAHFHKCKTSLLKYADKDRTGITDAVSRVALLVLKESPRLAPDSLKRHYGFLTEVCKGFRERFNSDWIAIALMKTVEPFHNANDKNVRLGVVSVFDALLKTVDQTDTTEERQNFYQNVAEMLKLRAHDKFPAVRERAVSAVSCFQSGKKDCDVTQQLMALLCTDSSADVRRQILRCICARKEFLEGYFQGMIRCVRDVVSRVRVEAWDALGRFHWKYIAAYATAKNIALPQLILQGLSDTSSSVVIACRAALTNCWLHRDYRDDGEAMLELVLDGGGGLEPYEAISTEILLYCRKHKNAKTYLVNTESVSAASLLLWKASAKLLADAEGDDETAVLLPLPQFSALLQDTVYAYARPDVDPKTVKFKNLDEADIILRILLSVFDIYEENGYLAHADNTTRSSLLRIINFLLKVVPDDDPALFIDVAIRSLKSLTGRTPEEATKTITSSLDSLFRSLKLPQMYALGYDDVEAFGRKSRERQRELFRLRMKLRGGETSQEEYDRLKEEMDRDEKFLLRMQFIILSFSLTLNGGITSLPSVPILSSWADSRTTRL
;
A
#
# COMPACT_ATOMS: atom_id res chain seq x y z
N MET A 1 20.52 -44.31 66.91
CA MET A 1 19.80 -43.84 65.71
C MET A 1 19.42 -42.39 65.92
N PRO A 2 19.75 -41.47 65.01
CA PRO A 2 19.29 -40.09 65.10
C PRO A 2 17.78 -40.02 64.77
N PRO A 3 17.04 -39.04 65.30
CA PRO A 3 15.61 -38.95 65.10
C PRO A 3 15.29 -38.60 63.63
N LYS A 4 14.32 -39.31 63.06
CA LYS A 4 13.73 -39.02 61.74
C LYS A 4 13.22 -37.58 61.73
N LYS A 5 13.80 -36.72 60.88
CA LYS A 5 13.22 -35.43 60.50
C LYS A 5 11.83 -35.67 59.91
N VAL A 6 10.81 -35.12 60.56
CA VAL A 6 9.46 -35.04 60.02
C VAL A 6 9.52 -34.14 58.77
N ALA A 7 9.26 -34.74 57.61
CA ALA A 7 9.08 -34.03 56.34
C ALA A 7 7.75 -33.27 56.40
N GLY A 8 7.77 -32.02 56.86
CA GLY A 8 6.53 -31.36 57.23
C GLY A 8 6.53 -29.84 57.38
N ALA A 9 7.51 -29.09 56.88
CA ALA A 9 7.40 -27.65 56.68
C ALA A 9 8.50 -27.20 55.73
N CYS A 10 8.14 -26.84 54.51
CA CYS A 10 9.00 -26.09 53.61
C CYS A 10 8.61 -24.62 53.81
N SER A 11 9.47 -23.83 54.44
CA SER A 11 9.22 -22.43 54.75
C SER A 11 10.43 -21.52 54.48
N GLY A 12 11.45 -22.03 53.78
CA GLY A 12 12.72 -21.34 53.56
C GLY A 12 13.00 -21.01 52.10
N VAL A 13 13.79 -19.94 51.88
CA VAL A 13 14.30 -19.51 50.57
C VAL A 13 14.99 -20.65 49.81
N GLU A 14 15.67 -21.57 50.52
CA GLU A 14 16.36 -22.71 49.93
C GLU A 14 15.42 -23.67 49.17
N ASP A 15 14.24 -23.95 49.73
CA ASP A 15 13.32 -24.88 49.10
C ASP A 15 12.66 -24.27 47.86
N VAL A 16 12.33 -22.97 47.92
CA VAL A 16 11.92 -22.21 46.73
C VAL A 16 13.05 -22.17 45.71
N GLY A 17 14.31 -22.03 46.15
CA GLY A 17 15.49 -22.13 45.31
C GLY A 17 15.58 -23.47 44.57
N ARG A 18 15.34 -24.60 45.26
CA ARG A 18 15.29 -25.94 44.63
C ARG A 18 14.17 -26.05 43.59
N ILE A 19 13.02 -25.41 43.83
CA ILE A 19 11.94 -25.33 42.84
C ILE A 19 12.43 -24.60 41.59
N PHE A 20 13.04 -23.42 41.75
CA PHE A 20 13.58 -22.67 40.61
C PHE A 20 14.72 -23.41 39.91
N GLN A 21 15.52 -24.21 40.60
CA GLN A 21 16.53 -25.07 39.99
C GLN A 21 15.92 -26.15 39.07
N GLN A 22 14.75 -26.70 39.43
CA GLN A 22 14.00 -27.62 38.54
C GLN A 22 13.47 -26.88 37.31
N ILE A 23 12.93 -25.68 37.49
CA ILE A 23 12.42 -24.82 36.41
C ILE A 23 13.55 -24.39 35.46
N HIS A 24 14.73 -24.13 36.01
CA HIS A 24 15.93 -23.82 35.23
C HIS A 24 16.27 -24.95 34.25
N GLN A 25 16.03 -26.21 34.63
CA GLN A 25 16.33 -27.38 33.81
C GLN A 25 15.23 -27.70 32.80
N SER A 26 13.94 -27.58 33.16
CA SER A 26 12.82 -27.94 32.28
C SER A 26 11.51 -27.23 32.60
N ALA A 27 10.76 -26.88 31.56
CA ALA A 27 9.40 -26.35 31.69
C ALA A 27 8.35 -27.41 32.05
N ALA A 28 8.68 -28.71 31.92
CA ALA A 28 7.76 -29.82 32.24
C ALA A 28 7.29 -29.80 33.71
N HIS A 29 8.04 -29.16 34.60
CA HIS A 29 7.73 -29.08 36.02
C HIS A 29 6.85 -27.88 36.41
N PHE A 30 6.49 -26.99 35.47
CA PHE A 30 5.76 -25.75 35.76
C PHE A 30 4.52 -25.99 36.63
N HIS A 31 3.65 -26.92 36.21
CA HIS A 31 2.40 -27.19 36.92
C HIS A 31 2.67 -27.75 38.33
N LYS A 32 3.57 -28.73 38.46
CA LYS A 32 3.92 -29.34 39.75
C LYS A 32 4.53 -28.32 40.70
N CYS A 33 5.52 -27.56 40.23
CA CYS A 33 6.22 -26.54 41.00
C CYS A 33 5.28 -25.40 41.43
N LYS A 34 4.40 -24.94 40.54
CA LYS A 34 3.35 -23.95 40.85
C LYS A 34 2.45 -24.46 41.98
N THR A 35 1.91 -25.67 41.83
CA THR A 35 1.02 -26.28 42.83
C THR A 35 1.70 -26.45 44.18
N SER A 36 2.98 -26.79 44.20
CA SER A 36 3.77 -26.83 45.45
C SER A 36 3.88 -25.46 46.12
N LEU A 37 4.22 -24.41 45.36
CA LEU A 37 4.30 -23.05 45.92
C LEU A 37 2.95 -22.56 46.45
N LEU A 38 1.84 -22.86 45.76
CA LEU A 38 0.49 -22.51 46.23
C LEU A 38 0.14 -23.23 47.53
N LYS A 39 0.47 -24.53 47.65
CA LYS A 39 0.27 -25.29 48.89
C LYS A 39 1.10 -24.75 50.06
N TYR A 40 2.30 -24.24 49.79
CA TYR A 40 3.09 -23.58 50.82
C TYR A 40 2.50 -22.22 51.20
N ALA A 41 1.99 -21.47 50.21
CA ALA A 41 1.33 -20.19 50.42
C ALA A 41 -0.01 -20.29 51.19
N ASP A 42 -0.69 -21.45 51.13
CA ASP A 42 -1.85 -21.74 51.99
C ASP A 42 -1.47 -21.69 53.49
N LYS A 43 -0.20 -21.95 53.84
CA LYS A 43 0.31 -21.93 55.23
C LYS A 43 0.97 -20.60 55.61
N ASP A 44 1.83 -20.07 54.74
CA ASP A 44 2.54 -18.80 54.94
C ASP A 44 2.71 -18.06 53.62
N ARG A 45 1.68 -17.28 53.27
CA ARG A 45 1.63 -16.54 52.00
C ARG A 45 2.72 -15.47 51.91
N THR A 46 2.94 -14.77 53.02
CA THR A 46 3.92 -13.68 53.14
C THR A 46 5.34 -14.18 53.01
N GLY A 47 5.70 -15.24 53.73
CA GLY A 47 7.02 -15.86 53.67
C GLY A 47 7.31 -16.47 52.30
N ILE A 48 6.32 -17.10 51.66
CA ILE A 48 6.49 -17.59 50.28
C ILE A 48 6.65 -16.46 49.28
N THR A 49 5.93 -15.35 49.44
CA THR A 49 6.11 -14.16 48.60
C THR A 49 7.53 -13.61 48.73
N ASP A 50 8.03 -13.42 49.95
CA ASP A 50 9.41 -12.96 50.21
C ASP A 50 10.46 -13.94 49.65
N ALA A 51 10.26 -15.25 49.85
CA ALA A 51 11.17 -16.28 49.36
C ALA A 51 11.24 -16.30 47.82
N VAL A 52 10.10 -16.21 47.13
CA VAL A 52 10.05 -16.13 45.65
C VAL A 52 10.74 -14.86 45.16
N SER A 53 10.51 -13.72 45.82
CA SER A 53 11.18 -12.45 45.51
C SER A 53 12.69 -12.51 45.66
N ARG A 54 13.21 -13.13 46.73
CA ARG A 54 14.66 -13.33 46.92
C ARG A 54 15.28 -14.25 45.87
N VAL A 55 14.60 -15.32 45.50
CA VAL A 55 15.06 -16.22 44.44
C VAL A 55 15.03 -15.52 43.08
N ALA A 56 14.02 -14.70 42.81
CA ALA A 56 13.97 -13.88 41.60
C ALA A 56 15.16 -12.90 41.51
N LEU A 57 15.54 -12.27 42.64
CA LEU A 57 16.76 -11.45 42.70
C LEU A 57 18.03 -12.24 42.45
N LEU A 58 18.12 -13.47 42.97
CA LEU A 58 19.27 -14.33 42.71
C LEU A 58 19.36 -14.70 41.22
N VAL A 59 18.24 -15.04 40.59
CA VAL A 59 18.19 -15.27 39.13
C VAL A 59 18.57 -14.01 38.35
N LEU A 60 18.10 -12.84 38.79
CA LEU A 60 18.43 -11.55 38.17
C LEU A 60 19.93 -11.25 38.27
N LYS A 61 20.54 -11.44 39.44
CA LYS A 61 21.97 -11.27 39.69
C LYS A 61 22.80 -12.20 38.81
N GLU A 62 22.37 -13.46 38.66
CA GLU A 62 23.07 -14.46 37.86
C GLU A 62 22.72 -14.38 36.36
N SER A 63 21.78 -13.51 35.95
CA SER A 63 21.35 -13.37 34.55
C SER A 63 22.47 -13.22 33.52
N PRO A 64 23.63 -12.57 33.79
CA PRO A 64 24.73 -12.52 32.83
C PRO A 64 25.37 -13.89 32.53
N ARG A 65 25.16 -14.88 33.41
CA ARG A 65 25.72 -16.24 33.31
C ARG A 65 24.69 -17.28 32.87
N LEU A 66 23.41 -16.92 32.82
CA LEU A 66 22.33 -17.85 32.49
C LEU A 66 22.03 -17.81 30.98
N ALA A 67 21.73 -18.97 30.41
CA ALA A 67 21.27 -19.06 29.02
C ALA A 67 19.92 -18.33 28.83
N PRO A 68 19.70 -17.67 27.68
CA PRO A 68 18.44 -16.96 27.39
C PRO A 68 17.17 -17.81 27.56
N ASP A 69 17.22 -19.08 27.15
CA ASP A 69 16.08 -20.00 27.31
C ASP A 69 15.79 -20.34 28.77
N SER A 70 16.81 -20.39 29.62
CA SER A 70 16.63 -20.55 31.06
C SER A 70 16.00 -19.32 31.69
N LEU A 71 16.41 -18.11 31.30
CA LEU A 71 15.77 -16.87 31.74
C LEU A 71 14.31 -16.80 31.28
N LYS A 72 14.03 -17.15 30.02
CA LYS A 72 12.66 -17.21 29.47
C LYS A 72 11.77 -18.17 30.28
N ARG A 73 12.29 -19.33 30.66
CA ARG A 73 11.57 -20.28 31.54
C ARG A 73 11.30 -19.70 32.92
N HIS A 74 12.27 -19.03 33.53
CA HIS A 74 12.08 -18.37 34.83
C HIS A 74 10.97 -17.32 34.78
N TYR A 75 10.98 -16.43 33.78
CA TYR A 75 9.93 -15.41 33.63
C TYR A 75 8.56 -16.03 33.36
N GLY A 76 8.49 -17.04 32.49
CA GLY A 76 7.25 -17.78 32.24
C GLY A 76 6.71 -18.49 33.48
N PHE A 77 7.59 -19.04 34.31
CA PHE A 77 7.19 -19.64 35.59
C PHE A 77 6.68 -18.60 36.58
N LEU A 78 7.31 -17.43 36.68
CA LEU A 78 6.81 -16.33 37.51
C LEU A 78 5.40 -15.91 37.08
N THR A 79 5.15 -15.77 35.77
CA THR A 79 3.80 -15.49 35.25
C THR A 79 2.78 -16.53 35.73
N GLU A 80 3.11 -17.82 35.64
CA GLU A 80 2.22 -18.90 36.07
C GLU A 80 1.99 -18.93 37.58
N VAL A 81 3.01 -18.62 38.39
CA VAL A 81 2.88 -18.47 39.83
C VAL A 81 1.94 -17.30 40.16
N CYS A 82 2.14 -16.13 39.54
CA CYS A 82 1.31 -14.94 39.77
C CYS A 82 -0.16 -15.20 39.39
N LYS A 83 -0.43 -15.84 38.24
CA LYS A 83 -1.80 -16.27 37.88
C LYS A 83 -2.40 -17.22 38.91
N GLY A 84 -1.64 -18.24 39.34
CA GLY A 84 -2.09 -19.19 40.35
C GLY A 84 -2.43 -18.52 41.67
N PHE A 85 -1.66 -17.52 42.10
CA PHE A 85 -1.97 -16.74 43.30
C PHE A 85 -3.25 -15.91 43.14
N ARG A 86 -3.45 -15.29 41.97
CA ARG A 86 -4.67 -14.55 41.67
C ARG A 86 -5.90 -15.45 41.69
N GLU A 87 -5.82 -16.62 41.06
CA GLU A 87 -6.90 -17.63 41.03
C GLU A 87 -7.19 -18.19 42.43
N ARG A 88 -6.15 -18.50 43.22
CA ARG A 88 -6.30 -19.18 44.52
C ARG A 88 -6.68 -18.23 45.66
N PHE A 89 -6.17 -17.00 45.65
CA PHE A 89 -6.28 -16.06 46.78
C PHE A 89 -7.00 -14.75 46.42
N ASN A 90 -7.45 -14.58 45.17
CA ASN A 90 -8.03 -13.34 44.67
C ASN A 90 -7.14 -12.12 44.94
N SER A 91 -5.83 -12.27 44.77
CA SER A 91 -4.84 -11.23 45.05
C SER A 91 -3.67 -11.29 44.07
N ASP A 92 -3.26 -10.13 43.58
CA ASP A 92 -2.10 -9.95 42.71
C ASP A 92 -0.82 -9.55 43.48
N TRP A 93 -0.89 -9.51 44.81
CA TRP A 93 0.16 -8.98 45.69
C TRP A 93 1.56 -9.53 45.37
N ILE A 94 1.68 -10.83 45.06
CA ILE A 94 2.97 -11.44 44.72
C ILE A 94 3.59 -10.83 43.44
N ALA A 95 2.78 -10.51 42.42
CA ALA A 95 3.27 -9.89 41.20
C ALA A 95 3.83 -8.50 41.50
N ILE A 96 3.15 -7.76 42.35
CA ILE A 96 3.50 -6.40 42.78
C ILE A 96 4.75 -6.42 43.64
N ALA A 97 4.83 -7.33 44.59
CA ALA A 97 6.01 -7.54 45.42
C ALA A 97 7.23 -7.90 44.56
N LEU A 98 7.08 -8.79 43.58
CA LEU A 98 8.16 -9.16 42.65
C LEU A 98 8.64 -7.97 41.83
N MET A 99 7.72 -7.19 41.25
CA MET A 99 8.08 -6.00 40.48
C MET A 99 8.75 -4.93 41.34
N LYS A 100 8.21 -4.61 42.52
CA LYS A 100 8.85 -3.70 43.50
C LYS A 100 10.24 -4.19 43.91
N THR A 101 10.44 -5.51 44.00
CA THR A 101 11.74 -6.10 44.37
C THR A 101 12.81 -5.89 43.30
N VAL A 102 12.47 -6.03 42.01
CA VAL A 102 13.44 -5.91 40.90
C VAL A 102 13.61 -4.48 40.38
N GLU A 103 12.64 -3.61 40.65
CA GLU A 103 12.60 -2.22 40.16
C GLU A 103 13.89 -1.42 40.43
N PRO A 104 14.52 -1.45 41.63
CA PRO A 104 15.75 -0.69 41.90
C PRO A 104 16.93 -1.01 40.98
N PHE A 105 16.90 -2.14 40.29
CA PHE A 105 17.98 -2.61 39.41
C PHE A 105 17.78 -2.21 37.94
N HIS A 106 16.73 -1.45 37.61
CA HIS A 106 16.43 -1.06 36.23
C HIS A 106 17.56 -0.26 35.57
N ASN A 107 18.39 0.44 36.36
CA ASN A 107 19.55 1.22 35.90
C ASN A 107 20.90 0.56 36.24
N ALA A 108 20.93 -0.76 36.45
CA ALA A 108 22.18 -1.48 36.69
C ALA A 108 23.19 -1.32 35.54
N ASN A 109 24.49 -1.34 35.85
CA ASN A 109 25.55 -1.24 34.83
C ASN A 109 25.51 -2.40 33.82
N ASP A 110 25.17 -3.61 34.29
CA ASP A 110 25.07 -4.80 33.46
C ASP A 110 23.78 -4.81 32.62
N LYS A 111 23.93 -4.94 31.30
CA LYS A 111 22.81 -4.95 30.35
C LYS A 111 21.86 -6.15 30.53
N ASN A 112 22.35 -7.30 30.99
CA ASN A 112 21.54 -8.50 31.20
C ASN A 112 20.69 -8.34 32.46
N VAL A 113 21.21 -7.66 33.49
CA VAL A 113 20.42 -7.28 34.66
C VAL A 113 19.31 -6.33 34.23
N ARG A 114 19.61 -5.26 33.47
CA ARG A 114 18.57 -4.36 32.96
C ARG A 114 17.53 -5.09 32.11
N LEU A 115 17.97 -5.97 31.21
CA LEU A 115 17.10 -6.82 30.39
C LEU A 115 16.21 -7.72 31.26
N GLY A 116 16.78 -8.29 32.32
CA GLY A 116 16.06 -9.13 33.26
C GLY A 116 14.96 -8.35 34.01
N VAL A 117 15.25 -7.13 34.44
CA VAL A 117 14.25 -6.26 35.08
C VAL A 117 13.09 -6.00 34.12
N VAL A 118 13.35 -5.49 32.90
CA VAL A 118 12.27 -5.20 31.94
C VAL A 118 11.53 -6.47 31.48
N SER A 119 12.19 -7.62 31.49
CA SER A 119 11.56 -8.92 31.18
C SER A 119 10.61 -9.38 32.27
N VAL A 120 10.92 -9.13 33.55
CA VAL A 120 10.00 -9.37 34.67
C VAL A 120 8.78 -8.46 34.55
N PHE A 121 8.97 -7.18 34.26
CA PHE A 121 7.85 -6.26 34.04
C PHE A 121 6.94 -6.68 32.87
N ASP A 122 7.52 -6.99 31.70
CA ASP A 122 6.77 -7.49 30.53
C ASP A 122 5.96 -8.77 30.83
N ALA A 123 6.51 -9.64 31.67
CA ALA A 123 5.88 -10.89 32.07
C ALA A 123 4.76 -10.73 33.11
N LEU A 124 4.91 -9.79 34.06
CA LEU A 124 4.05 -9.69 35.24
C LEU A 124 2.98 -8.61 35.13
N LEU A 125 3.19 -7.52 34.39
CA LEU A 125 2.18 -6.46 34.20
C LEU A 125 0.87 -6.96 33.58
N LYS A 126 0.89 -8.10 32.89
CA LYS A 126 -0.31 -8.74 32.31
C LYS A 126 -1.08 -9.60 33.32
N THR A 127 -0.53 -9.80 34.52
CA THR A 127 -1.11 -10.67 35.56
C THR A 127 -1.75 -9.90 36.72
N VAL A 128 -1.40 -8.61 36.86
CA VAL A 128 -1.91 -7.72 37.91
C VAL A 128 -3.40 -7.44 37.77
N ASP A 129 -4.02 -7.01 38.86
CA ASP A 129 -5.38 -6.48 38.83
C ASP A 129 -5.37 -5.09 38.20
N GLN A 130 -5.98 -4.98 37.01
CA GLN A 130 -6.11 -3.71 36.29
C GLN A 130 -7.27 -2.85 36.83
N THR A 131 -8.13 -3.41 37.70
CA THR A 131 -9.28 -2.70 38.29
C THR A 131 -8.94 -1.98 39.60
N ASP A 132 -7.74 -2.19 40.13
CA ASP A 132 -7.28 -1.53 41.35
C ASP A 132 -6.97 -0.05 41.09
N THR A 133 -7.83 0.82 41.59
CA THR A 133 -7.75 2.28 41.44
C THR A 133 -7.22 3.00 42.69
N THR A 134 -6.62 2.27 43.64
CA THR A 134 -6.04 2.89 44.85
C THR A 134 -4.90 3.84 44.50
N GLU A 135 -4.71 4.90 45.30
CA GLU A 135 -3.66 5.90 45.05
C GLU A 135 -2.25 5.27 45.06
N GLU A 136 -1.98 4.35 46.00
CA GLU A 136 -0.72 3.61 46.05
C GLU A 136 -0.47 2.84 44.74
N ARG A 137 -1.51 2.21 44.20
CA ARG A 137 -1.44 1.45 42.95
C ARG A 137 -1.12 2.35 41.77
N GLN A 138 -1.83 3.46 41.65
CA GLN A 138 -1.65 4.40 40.55
C GLN A 138 -0.27 5.06 40.59
N ASN A 139 0.23 5.42 41.78
CA ASN A 139 1.59 5.93 41.96
C ASN A 139 2.66 4.89 41.55
N PHE A 140 2.46 3.62 41.91
CA PHE A 140 3.33 2.54 41.47
C PHE A 140 3.33 2.38 39.94
N TYR A 141 2.15 2.36 39.30
CA TYR A 141 2.05 2.24 37.85
C TYR A 141 2.65 3.43 37.11
N GLN A 142 2.48 4.66 37.62
CA GLN A 142 3.13 5.84 37.04
C GLN A 142 4.65 5.70 37.08
N ASN A 143 5.23 5.33 38.23
CA ASN A 143 6.68 5.14 38.38
C ASN A 143 7.21 4.05 37.43
N VAL A 144 6.48 2.94 37.32
CA VAL A 144 6.83 1.85 36.40
C VAL A 144 6.75 2.30 34.94
N ALA A 145 5.72 3.06 34.56
CA ALA A 145 5.60 3.61 33.22
C ALA A 145 6.79 4.54 32.90
N GLU A 146 7.14 5.48 33.77
CA GLU A 146 8.32 6.36 33.59
C GLU A 146 9.62 5.56 33.45
N MET A 147 9.82 4.56 34.30
CA MET A 147 11.00 3.70 34.24
C MET A 147 11.09 2.94 32.91
N LEU A 148 9.99 2.36 32.44
CA LEU A 148 9.97 1.62 31.19
C LEU A 148 10.12 2.54 29.97
N LYS A 149 9.51 3.74 30.00
CA LYS A 149 9.72 4.79 29.00
C LYS A 149 11.20 5.17 28.90
N LEU A 150 11.89 5.31 30.03
CA LEU A 150 13.33 5.54 30.06
C LEU A 150 14.11 4.36 29.43
N ARG A 151 13.71 3.12 29.74
CA ARG A 151 14.37 1.91 29.19
C ARG A 151 14.07 1.64 27.73
N ALA A 152 13.00 2.21 27.16
CA ALA A 152 12.76 2.19 25.72
C ALA A 152 13.86 2.92 24.93
N HIS A 153 14.68 3.74 25.59
CA HIS A 153 15.86 4.41 25.04
C HIS A 153 17.20 3.81 25.52
N ASP A 154 17.22 2.58 26.06
CA ASP A 154 18.45 1.93 26.51
C ASP A 154 19.47 1.77 25.37
N LYS A 155 20.76 1.84 25.71
CA LYS A 155 21.86 1.62 24.75
C LYS A 155 21.78 0.22 24.09
N PHE A 156 21.24 -0.78 24.78
CA PHE A 156 21.17 -2.14 24.26
C PHE A 156 19.80 -2.44 23.60
N PRO A 157 19.77 -2.84 22.31
CA PRO A 157 18.52 -3.09 21.59
C PRO A 157 17.55 -4.07 22.26
N ALA A 158 18.04 -5.17 22.85
CA ALA A 158 17.16 -6.15 23.48
C ALA A 158 16.45 -5.58 24.73
N VAL A 159 17.09 -4.65 25.45
CA VAL A 159 16.45 -3.94 26.57
C VAL A 159 15.34 -3.04 26.03
N ARG A 160 15.63 -2.28 24.95
CA ARG A 160 14.63 -1.42 24.29
C ARG A 160 13.42 -2.21 23.78
N GLU A 161 13.66 -3.30 23.06
CA GLU A 161 12.62 -4.18 22.52
C GLU A 161 11.71 -4.68 23.65
N ARG A 162 12.28 -5.17 24.74
CA ARG A 162 11.50 -5.66 25.87
C ARG A 162 10.80 -4.54 26.63
N ALA A 163 11.43 -3.40 26.80
CA ALA A 163 10.83 -2.22 27.43
C ALA A 163 9.63 -1.70 26.62
N VAL A 164 9.72 -1.68 25.30
CA VAL A 164 8.60 -1.36 24.40
C VAL A 164 7.42 -2.32 24.62
N SER A 165 7.69 -3.63 24.73
CA SER A 165 6.65 -4.63 25.02
C SER A 165 6.00 -4.43 26.39
N ALA A 166 6.80 -4.13 27.42
CA ALA A 166 6.29 -3.90 28.76
C ALA A 166 5.46 -2.61 28.84
N VAL A 167 6.00 -1.50 28.33
CA VAL A 167 5.38 -0.16 28.45
C VAL A 167 4.07 -0.07 27.68
N SER A 168 3.86 -0.90 26.65
CA SER A 168 2.64 -0.90 25.86
C SER A 168 1.38 -1.23 26.68
N CYS A 169 1.53 -1.82 27.87
CA CYS A 169 0.42 -2.06 28.82
C CYS A 169 -0.19 -0.76 29.38
N PHE A 170 0.53 0.37 29.31
CA PHE A 170 0.10 1.67 29.82
C PHE A 170 -0.49 2.59 28.74
N GLN A 171 -0.76 2.06 27.54
CA GLN A 171 -1.46 2.84 26.51
C GLN A 171 -2.91 3.11 26.95
N SER A 172 -3.26 4.36 27.19
CA SER A 172 -4.62 4.78 27.56
C SER A 172 -5.59 4.74 26.38
N GLY A 173 -5.04 4.79 25.16
CA GLY A 173 -5.80 4.80 23.92
C GLY A 173 -6.47 6.14 23.57
N LYS A 174 -6.16 7.20 24.32
CA LYS A 174 -6.50 8.59 23.99
C LYS A 174 -5.45 9.20 23.06
N LYS A 175 -5.82 10.16 22.20
CA LYS A 175 -4.93 10.79 21.20
C LYS A 175 -3.63 11.36 21.81
N ASP A 176 -3.71 11.85 23.04
CA ASP A 176 -2.63 12.45 23.82
C ASP A 176 -1.86 11.45 24.72
N CYS A 177 -2.06 10.15 24.52
CA CYS A 177 -1.32 9.13 25.25
C CYS A 177 0.19 9.25 24.99
N ASP A 178 0.91 9.69 26.01
CA ASP A 178 2.35 9.90 26.03
C ASP A 178 3.13 8.63 25.61
N VAL A 179 2.73 7.46 26.12
CA VAL A 179 3.33 6.17 25.76
C VAL A 179 3.19 5.92 24.26
N THR A 180 1.98 6.05 23.69
CA THR A 180 1.77 5.80 22.27
C THR A 180 2.55 6.81 21.41
N GLN A 181 2.59 8.08 21.79
CA GLN A 181 3.37 9.10 21.09
C GLN A 181 4.87 8.79 21.10
N GLN A 182 5.42 8.37 22.24
CA GLN A 182 6.82 7.97 22.35
C GLN A 182 7.13 6.75 21.48
N LEU A 183 6.25 5.73 21.47
CA LEU A 183 6.41 4.56 20.61
C LEU A 183 6.41 4.92 19.12
N MET A 184 5.50 5.81 18.69
CA MET A 184 5.48 6.30 17.30
C MET A 184 6.76 7.06 16.93
N ALA A 185 7.27 7.91 17.82
CA ALA A 185 8.53 8.61 17.60
C ALA A 185 9.72 7.64 17.54
N LEU A 186 9.74 6.62 18.41
CA LEU A 186 10.79 5.61 18.44
C LEU A 186 10.77 4.74 17.18
N LEU A 187 9.61 4.40 16.63
CA LEU A 187 9.50 3.63 15.39
C LEU A 187 10.28 4.27 14.22
N CYS A 188 10.25 5.60 14.16
CA CYS A 188 10.91 6.38 13.10
C CYS A 188 12.42 6.60 13.35
N THR A 189 12.88 6.45 14.60
CA THR A 189 14.24 6.83 15.00
C THR A 189 15.11 5.65 15.43
N ASP A 190 14.51 4.50 15.76
CA ASP A 190 15.24 3.34 16.26
C ASP A 190 16.03 2.63 15.15
N SER A 191 17.33 2.44 15.38
CA SER A 191 18.23 1.74 14.49
C SER A 191 17.99 0.22 14.44
N SER A 192 17.44 -0.37 15.50
CA SER A 192 17.24 -1.82 15.60
C SER A 192 15.94 -2.27 14.94
N ALA A 193 16.06 -3.21 13.99
CA ALA A 193 14.92 -3.83 13.34
C ALA A 193 14.02 -4.60 14.32
N ASP A 194 14.59 -5.23 15.36
CA ASP A 194 13.81 -5.93 16.38
C ASP A 194 12.95 -4.97 17.19
N VAL A 195 13.48 -3.79 17.52
CA VAL A 195 12.73 -2.77 18.25
C VAL A 195 11.63 -2.19 17.37
N ARG A 196 11.92 -1.79 16.12
CA ARG A 196 10.90 -1.30 15.17
C ARG A 196 9.77 -2.30 14.98
N ARG A 197 10.10 -3.57 14.77
CA ARG A 197 9.13 -4.66 14.67
C ARG A 197 8.30 -4.82 15.95
N GLN A 198 8.92 -4.75 17.12
CA GLN A 198 8.20 -4.85 18.39
C GLN A 198 7.26 -3.66 18.62
N ILE A 199 7.65 -2.46 18.22
CA ILE A 199 6.78 -1.29 18.27
C ILE A 199 5.54 -1.49 17.38
N LEU A 200 5.74 -1.97 16.15
CA LEU A 200 4.63 -2.24 15.23
C LEU A 200 3.60 -3.23 15.81
N ARG A 201 4.06 -4.21 16.59
CA ARG A 201 3.21 -5.18 17.33
C ARG A 201 2.44 -4.55 18.47
N CYS A 202 3.08 -3.63 19.19
CA CYS A 202 2.61 -3.13 20.47
C CYS A 202 1.60 -1.99 20.36
N ILE A 203 1.68 -1.15 19.32
CA ILE A 203 0.74 -0.04 19.16
C ILE A 203 -0.65 -0.59 18.84
N CYS A 204 -1.62 -0.29 19.71
CA CYS A 204 -3.01 -0.70 19.51
C CYS A 204 -3.62 0.01 18.30
N ALA A 205 -4.33 -0.72 17.45
CA ALA A 205 -5.01 -0.15 16.29
C ALA A 205 -6.24 0.65 16.73
N ARG A 206 -6.04 1.96 16.97
CA ARG A 206 -7.10 2.91 17.30
C ARG A 206 -7.05 4.11 16.37
N LYS A 207 -8.22 4.58 15.91
CA LYS A 207 -8.35 5.65 14.91
C LYS A 207 -7.65 6.94 15.37
N GLU A 208 -7.66 7.21 16.67
CA GLU A 208 -7.08 8.37 17.35
C GLU A 208 -5.58 8.52 17.08
N PHE A 209 -4.87 7.42 16.80
CA PHE A 209 -3.43 7.41 16.54
C PHE A 209 -3.06 7.27 15.07
N LEU A 210 -4.02 6.94 14.22
CA LEU A 210 -3.73 6.60 12.83
C LEU A 210 -2.99 7.74 12.11
N GLU A 211 -3.36 8.99 12.36
CA GLU A 211 -2.70 10.16 11.77
C GLU A 211 -1.18 10.20 12.02
N GLY A 212 -0.75 9.96 13.26
CA GLY A 212 0.67 9.95 13.63
C GLY A 212 1.37 8.64 13.28
N TYR A 213 0.66 7.52 13.36
CA TYR A 213 1.23 6.19 13.19
C TYR A 213 1.39 5.79 11.72
N PHE A 214 0.50 6.27 10.86
CA PHE A 214 0.44 5.90 9.45
C PHE A 214 1.77 6.08 8.73
N GLN A 215 2.43 7.24 8.89
CA GLN A 215 3.73 7.50 8.28
C GLN A 215 4.82 6.53 8.76
N GLY A 216 4.81 6.16 10.04
CA GLY A 216 5.70 5.14 10.59
C GLY A 216 5.49 3.78 9.93
N MET A 217 4.23 3.37 9.74
CA MET A 217 3.89 2.12 9.04
C MET A 217 4.32 2.16 7.56
N ILE A 218 4.05 3.25 6.84
CA ILE A 218 4.43 3.41 5.43
C ILE A 218 5.94 3.39 5.24
N ARG A 219 6.70 4.00 6.14
CA ARG A 219 8.16 3.88 6.14
C ARG A 219 8.60 2.42 6.37
N CYS A 220 7.93 1.72 7.28
CA CYS A 220 8.30 0.35 7.64
C CYS A 220 7.91 -0.70 6.58
N VAL A 221 6.91 -0.47 5.72
CA VAL A 221 6.68 -1.35 4.56
C VAL A 221 7.81 -1.27 3.53
N ARG A 222 8.71 -0.29 3.64
CA ARG A 222 9.93 -0.15 2.84
C ARG A 222 11.20 -0.37 3.67
N ASP A 223 11.08 -0.95 4.86
CA ASP A 223 12.24 -1.24 5.71
C ASP A 223 13.22 -2.19 5.01
N VAL A 224 14.53 -1.99 5.24
CA VAL A 224 15.57 -2.86 4.68
C VAL A 224 15.46 -4.30 5.20
N VAL A 225 14.83 -4.52 6.36
CA VAL A 225 14.64 -5.83 6.97
C VAL A 225 13.24 -6.37 6.71
N SER A 226 13.16 -7.53 6.04
CA SER A 226 11.89 -8.16 5.63
C SER A 226 10.92 -8.42 6.79
N ARG A 227 11.39 -8.91 7.95
CA ARG A 227 10.54 -9.14 9.13
C ARG A 227 9.89 -7.86 9.69
N VAL A 228 10.46 -6.69 9.42
CA VAL A 228 9.85 -5.39 9.76
C VAL A 228 8.76 -5.06 8.75
N ARG A 229 9.04 -5.24 7.45
CA ARG A 229 8.03 -5.07 6.38
C ARG A 229 6.82 -5.96 6.58
N VAL A 230 7.02 -7.23 6.95
CA VAL A 230 5.95 -8.18 7.32
C VAL A 230 5.05 -7.59 8.41
N GLU A 231 5.66 -7.10 9.49
CA GLU A 231 4.92 -6.55 10.62
C GLU A 231 4.24 -5.22 10.28
N ALA A 232 4.81 -4.45 9.37
CA ALA A 232 4.21 -3.20 8.91
C ALA A 232 2.92 -3.47 8.11
N TRP A 233 2.90 -4.49 7.25
CA TRP A 233 1.68 -4.93 6.58
C TRP A 233 0.63 -5.44 7.55
N ASP A 234 1.03 -6.23 8.56
CA ASP A 234 0.12 -6.66 9.61
C ASP A 234 -0.47 -5.47 10.38
N ALA A 235 0.38 -4.51 10.77
CA ALA A 235 -0.05 -3.29 11.46
C ALA A 235 -1.03 -2.44 10.62
N LEU A 236 -0.78 -2.27 9.32
CA LEU A 236 -1.70 -1.61 8.39
C LEU A 236 -3.03 -2.37 8.29
N GLY A 237 -2.98 -3.70 8.18
CA GLY A 237 -4.16 -4.56 8.10
C GLY A 237 -5.08 -4.47 9.33
N ARG A 238 -4.55 -4.11 10.50
CA ARG A 238 -5.36 -3.90 11.72
C ARG A 238 -6.29 -2.68 11.64
N PHE A 239 -6.03 -1.73 10.75
CA PHE A 239 -6.91 -0.57 10.53
C PHE A 239 -7.90 -0.84 9.40
N HIS A 240 -9.06 -0.20 9.50
CA HIS A 240 -10.10 -0.31 8.48
C HIS A 240 -9.66 0.36 7.17
N TRP A 241 -9.89 -0.29 6.03
CA TRP A 241 -9.48 0.18 4.69
C TRP A 241 -9.88 1.64 4.40
N LYS A 242 -11.14 2.02 4.64
CA LYS A 242 -11.61 3.40 4.45
C LYS A 242 -10.74 4.47 5.12
N TYR A 243 -10.15 4.15 6.28
CA TYR A 243 -9.25 5.09 6.96
C TYR A 243 -7.87 5.07 6.30
N ILE A 244 -7.34 3.89 5.96
CA ILE A 244 -6.07 3.77 5.24
C ILE A 244 -6.12 4.53 3.90
N ALA A 245 -7.18 4.34 3.11
CA ALA A 245 -7.40 5.06 1.85
C ALA A 245 -7.48 6.58 2.07
N ALA A 246 -8.34 7.05 2.98
CA ALA A 246 -8.49 8.48 3.26
C ALA A 246 -7.19 9.14 3.73
N TYR A 247 -6.41 8.47 4.60
CA TYR A 247 -5.12 8.99 5.05
C TYR A 247 -4.06 8.95 3.95
N ALA A 248 -4.07 7.92 3.09
CA ALA A 248 -3.18 7.87 1.93
C ALA A 248 -3.44 9.06 1.00
N THR A 249 -4.70 9.32 0.65
CA THR A 249 -5.10 10.49 -0.15
C THR A 249 -4.68 11.80 0.53
N ALA A 250 -5.00 11.98 1.82
CA ALA A 250 -4.66 13.20 2.55
C ALA A 250 -3.14 13.44 2.70
N LYS A 251 -2.31 12.40 2.53
CA LYS A 251 -0.85 12.47 2.61
C LYS A 251 -0.17 12.29 1.25
N ASN A 252 -0.92 12.30 0.14
CA ASN A 252 -0.43 12.09 -1.23
C ASN A 252 0.43 10.81 -1.36
N ILE A 253 -0.04 9.71 -0.77
CA ILE A 253 0.62 8.41 -0.86
C ILE A 253 -0.10 7.56 -1.91
N ALA A 254 0.62 7.17 -2.96
CA ALA A 254 0.15 6.23 -3.98
C ALA A 254 -0.02 4.81 -3.38
N LEU A 255 -1.15 4.59 -2.70
CA LEU A 255 -1.44 3.35 -1.98
C LEU A 255 -1.52 2.12 -2.91
N PRO A 256 -2.14 2.19 -4.11
CA PRO A 256 -2.11 1.07 -5.05
C PRO A 256 -0.68 0.66 -5.41
N GLN A 257 0.20 1.62 -5.68
CA GLN A 257 1.61 1.36 -5.99
C GLN A 257 2.36 0.71 -4.82
N LEU A 258 2.07 1.10 -3.58
CA LEU A 258 2.63 0.46 -2.39
C LEU A 258 2.17 -0.99 -2.24
N ILE A 259 0.89 -1.27 -2.53
CA ILE A 259 0.36 -2.63 -2.50
C ILE A 259 1.03 -3.47 -3.58
N LEU A 260 1.19 -2.96 -4.81
CA LEU A 260 1.92 -3.64 -5.88
C LEU A 260 3.36 -3.98 -5.46
N GLN A 261 4.06 -3.03 -4.82
CA GLN A 261 5.40 -3.27 -4.26
C GLN A 261 5.41 -4.36 -3.19
N GLY A 262 4.38 -4.41 -2.32
CA GLY A 262 4.26 -5.45 -1.31
C GLY A 262 3.92 -6.83 -1.89
N LEU A 263 3.07 -6.89 -2.90
CA LEU A 263 2.72 -8.12 -3.63
C LEU A 263 3.88 -8.65 -4.48
N SER A 264 4.79 -7.77 -4.89
CA SER A 264 5.99 -8.09 -5.69
C SER A 264 7.29 -8.09 -4.87
N ASP A 265 7.20 -8.14 -3.54
CA ASP A 265 8.38 -8.10 -2.68
C ASP A 265 9.25 -9.37 -2.86
N THR A 266 10.57 -9.18 -2.88
CA THR A 266 11.56 -10.27 -2.94
C THR A 266 11.40 -11.33 -1.84
N SER A 267 10.80 -10.98 -0.70
CA SER A 267 10.57 -11.87 0.44
C SER A 267 9.15 -12.42 0.40
N SER A 268 9.01 -13.74 0.20
CA SER A 268 7.71 -14.43 0.19
C SER A 268 6.86 -14.16 1.43
N SER A 269 7.47 -14.04 2.62
CA SER A 269 6.74 -13.70 3.85
C SER A 269 6.10 -12.30 3.80
N VAL A 270 6.73 -11.33 3.12
CA VAL A 270 6.20 -9.98 2.95
C VAL A 270 5.01 -10.01 2.00
N VAL A 271 5.14 -10.73 0.88
CA VAL A 271 4.06 -10.96 -0.07
C VAL A 271 2.84 -11.58 0.61
N ILE A 272 3.05 -12.60 1.45
CA ILE A 272 1.97 -13.24 2.23
C ILE A 272 1.31 -12.24 3.19
N ALA A 273 2.08 -11.41 3.89
CA ALA A 273 1.55 -10.42 4.82
C ALA A 273 0.77 -9.30 4.10
N CYS A 274 1.29 -8.79 2.99
CA CYS A 274 0.62 -7.80 2.16
C CYS A 274 -0.70 -8.35 1.60
N ARG A 275 -0.67 -9.58 1.05
CA ARG A 275 -1.87 -10.26 0.57
C ARG A 275 -2.89 -10.48 1.70
N ALA A 276 -2.46 -10.87 2.90
CA ALA A 276 -3.36 -11.05 4.04
C ALA A 276 -4.01 -9.72 4.48
N ALA A 277 -3.27 -8.60 4.48
CA ALA A 277 -3.84 -7.29 4.72
C ALA A 277 -4.88 -6.93 3.66
N LEU A 278 -4.56 -7.14 2.38
CA LEU A 278 -5.46 -6.86 1.26
C LEU A 278 -6.75 -7.70 1.31
N THR A 279 -6.60 -9.01 1.46
CA THR A 279 -7.71 -9.97 1.26
C THR A 279 -8.46 -10.28 2.56
N ASN A 280 -7.76 -10.71 3.61
CA ASN A 280 -8.42 -11.11 4.86
C ASN A 280 -8.91 -9.89 5.66
N CYS A 281 -8.14 -8.79 5.67
CA CYS A 281 -8.46 -7.63 6.49
C CYS A 281 -9.31 -6.61 5.74
N TRP A 282 -8.88 -6.14 4.57
CA TRP A 282 -9.60 -5.07 3.88
C TRP A 282 -10.77 -5.60 3.06
N LEU A 283 -10.56 -6.58 2.19
CA LEU A 283 -11.65 -7.13 1.38
C LEU A 283 -12.69 -7.87 2.23
N HIS A 284 -12.27 -8.89 2.99
CA HIS A 284 -13.20 -9.76 3.70
C HIS A 284 -13.80 -9.12 4.95
N ARG A 285 -12.95 -8.67 5.89
CA ARG A 285 -13.44 -8.10 7.17
C ARG A 285 -14.15 -6.76 6.97
N ASP A 286 -13.59 -5.84 6.19
CA ASP A 286 -14.13 -4.48 6.07
C ASP A 286 -15.22 -4.34 5.00
N TYR A 287 -15.13 -5.09 3.89
CA TYR A 287 -16.03 -4.96 2.73
C TYR A 287 -16.87 -6.21 2.44
N ARG A 288 -16.77 -7.28 3.23
CA ARG A 288 -17.52 -8.53 3.05
C ARG A 288 -17.42 -9.07 1.62
N ASP A 289 -16.20 -9.09 1.09
CA ASP A 289 -15.87 -9.58 -0.25
C ASP A 289 -16.43 -8.70 -1.39
N ASP A 290 -16.86 -7.45 -1.10
CA ASP A 290 -17.23 -6.45 -2.10
C ASP A 290 -15.99 -5.71 -2.64
N GLY A 291 -15.38 -6.29 -3.66
CA GLY A 291 -14.19 -5.71 -4.31
C GLY A 291 -14.44 -4.39 -5.02
N GLU A 292 -15.65 -4.14 -5.53
CA GLU A 292 -15.95 -2.91 -6.28
C GLU A 292 -15.96 -1.72 -5.32
N ALA A 293 -16.75 -1.82 -4.24
CA ALA A 293 -16.83 -0.77 -3.22
C ALA A 293 -15.48 -0.52 -2.53
N MET A 294 -14.62 -1.55 -2.42
CA MET A 294 -13.27 -1.39 -1.88
C MET A 294 -12.35 -0.60 -2.83
N LEU A 295 -12.37 -0.92 -4.13
CA LEU A 295 -11.52 -0.28 -5.14
C LEU A 295 -11.91 1.18 -5.39
N GLU A 296 -13.20 1.52 -5.34
CA GLU A 296 -13.69 2.89 -5.53
C GLU A 296 -13.02 3.93 -4.63
N LEU A 297 -12.54 3.54 -3.44
CA LEU A 297 -11.88 4.46 -2.52
C LEU A 297 -10.44 4.86 -2.91
N VAL A 298 -9.81 4.12 -3.82
CA VAL A 298 -8.39 4.34 -4.17
C VAL A 298 -8.16 4.55 -5.66
N LEU A 299 -9.22 4.52 -6.46
CA LEU A 299 -9.18 4.89 -7.86
C LEU A 299 -9.09 6.42 -7.94
N ASP A 300 -7.86 6.91 -8.04
CA ASP A 300 -7.58 8.23 -8.58
C ASP A 300 -7.16 8.04 -10.04
N GLY A 301 -7.58 8.92 -10.94
CA GLY A 301 -7.28 8.81 -12.38
C GLY A 301 -5.79 9.01 -12.73
N GLY A 302 -4.89 8.89 -11.75
CA GLY A 302 -3.46 9.14 -11.88
C GLY A 302 -2.63 7.86 -12.00
N GLY A 303 -1.58 7.89 -12.83
CA GLY A 303 -0.62 6.80 -12.94
C GLY A 303 -1.02 5.65 -13.87
N GLY A 304 -0.29 4.53 -13.76
CA GLY A 304 -0.52 3.34 -14.57
C GLY A 304 -1.62 2.42 -14.00
N LEU A 305 -2.21 1.58 -14.85
CA LEU A 305 -3.25 0.61 -14.44
C LEU A 305 -2.68 -0.61 -13.69
N GLU A 306 -1.39 -0.92 -13.86
CA GLU A 306 -0.73 -2.11 -13.31
C GLU A 306 -1.01 -2.35 -11.81
N PRO A 307 -0.93 -1.35 -10.91
CA PRO A 307 -1.21 -1.59 -9.49
C PRO A 307 -2.68 -1.97 -9.23
N TYR A 308 -3.61 -1.36 -9.96
CA TYR A 308 -5.03 -1.65 -9.83
C TYR A 308 -5.36 -3.04 -10.37
N GLU A 309 -4.75 -3.43 -11.48
CA GLU A 309 -4.88 -4.77 -12.06
C GLU A 309 -4.38 -5.85 -11.10
N ALA A 310 -3.19 -5.67 -10.51
CA ALA A 310 -2.65 -6.60 -9.52
C ALA A 310 -3.58 -6.77 -8.30
N ILE A 311 -4.13 -5.67 -7.79
CA ILE A 311 -5.11 -5.71 -6.69
C ILE A 311 -6.38 -6.45 -7.11
N SER A 312 -6.88 -6.17 -8.31
CA SER A 312 -8.11 -6.77 -8.86
C SER A 312 -7.95 -8.27 -9.02
N THR A 313 -6.80 -8.72 -9.54
CA THR A 313 -6.45 -10.15 -9.63
C THR A 313 -6.43 -10.81 -8.26
N GLU A 314 -5.80 -10.21 -7.25
CA GLU A 314 -5.77 -10.79 -5.89
C GLU A 314 -7.16 -10.89 -5.25
N ILE A 315 -8.02 -9.88 -5.45
CA ILE A 315 -9.43 -9.91 -5.01
C ILE A 315 -10.17 -11.08 -5.65
N LEU A 316 -10.06 -11.23 -6.98
CA LEU A 316 -10.76 -12.28 -7.72
C LEU A 316 -10.28 -13.68 -7.34
N LEU A 317 -8.97 -13.88 -7.21
CA LEU A 317 -8.37 -15.15 -6.79
C LEU A 317 -8.82 -15.53 -5.38
N TYR A 318 -8.90 -14.56 -4.46
CA TYR A 318 -9.42 -14.78 -3.11
C TYR A 318 -10.89 -15.22 -3.14
N CYS A 319 -11.76 -14.47 -3.83
CA CYS A 319 -13.19 -14.80 -3.94
C CYS A 319 -13.41 -16.18 -4.58
N ARG A 320 -12.65 -16.54 -5.62
CA ARG A 320 -12.67 -17.87 -6.26
C ARG A 320 -12.32 -18.97 -5.27
N LYS A 321 -11.22 -18.81 -4.53
CA LYS A 321 -10.75 -19.78 -3.53
C LYS A 321 -11.78 -20.02 -2.41
N HIS A 322 -12.51 -18.98 -2.02
CA HIS A 322 -13.51 -19.02 -0.95
C HIS A 322 -14.93 -19.35 -1.41
N LYS A 323 -15.12 -19.77 -2.68
CA LYS A 323 -16.43 -20.09 -3.28
C LYS A 323 -17.43 -18.92 -3.24
N ASN A 324 -16.92 -17.69 -3.16
CA ASN A 324 -17.68 -16.44 -3.26
C ASN A 324 -17.42 -15.75 -4.61
N ALA A 325 -17.08 -16.54 -5.64
CA ALA A 325 -16.76 -16.01 -6.96
C ALA A 325 -18.01 -15.35 -7.56
N LYS A 326 -17.91 -14.05 -7.85
CA LYS A 326 -18.90 -13.32 -8.65
C LYS A 326 -18.36 -13.21 -10.06
N THR A 327 -19.20 -13.48 -11.06
CA THR A 327 -18.91 -13.11 -12.44
C THR A 327 -19.14 -11.61 -12.57
N TYR A 328 -18.09 -10.86 -12.85
CA TYR A 328 -18.19 -9.43 -13.10
C TYR A 328 -18.60 -9.21 -14.55
N LEU A 329 -19.83 -8.77 -14.77
CA LEU A 329 -20.36 -8.39 -16.07
C LEU A 329 -20.46 -6.87 -16.15
N VAL A 330 -20.27 -6.31 -17.35
CA VAL A 330 -20.40 -4.87 -17.56
C VAL A 330 -21.88 -4.48 -17.49
N ASN A 331 -22.23 -3.62 -16.53
CA ASN A 331 -23.57 -3.05 -16.41
C ASN A 331 -23.62 -1.68 -17.08
N THR A 332 -24.24 -1.58 -18.25
CA THR A 332 -24.34 -0.32 -19.01
C THR A 332 -25.19 0.75 -18.33
N GLU A 333 -26.02 0.39 -17.34
CA GLU A 333 -26.84 1.34 -16.58
C GLU A 333 -26.08 1.98 -15.39
N SER A 334 -24.88 1.48 -15.06
CA SER A 334 -24.06 2.00 -13.97
C SER A 334 -22.61 1.59 -14.15
N VAL A 335 -21.91 2.21 -15.09
CA VAL A 335 -20.49 1.95 -15.36
C VAL A 335 -19.61 2.75 -14.42
N SER A 336 -18.65 2.08 -13.79
CA SER A 336 -17.62 2.66 -12.91
C SER A 336 -16.24 2.14 -13.32
N ALA A 337 -15.18 2.88 -12.99
CA ALA A 337 -13.81 2.40 -13.20
C ALA A 337 -13.54 1.09 -12.44
N ALA A 338 -14.06 0.98 -11.21
CA ALA A 338 -13.91 -0.20 -10.36
C ALA A 338 -14.56 -1.45 -10.97
N SER A 339 -15.81 -1.34 -11.44
CA SER A 339 -16.51 -2.46 -12.09
C SER A 339 -15.79 -2.92 -13.36
N LEU A 340 -15.29 -1.99 -14.17
CA LEU A 340 -14.56 -2.32 -15.39
C LEU A 340 -13.18 -2.93 -15.14
N LEU A 341 -12.45 -2.52 -14.10
CA LEU A 341 -11.20 -3.16 -13.71
C LEU A 341 -11.41 -4.60 -13.26
N LEU A 342 -12.42 -4.84 -12.43
CA LEU A 342 -12.76 -6.20 -11.98
C LEU A 342 -13.26 -7.07 -13.15
N TRP A 343 -14.07 -6.50 -14.04
CA TRP A 343 -14.47 -7.18 -15.28
C TRP A 343 -13.25 -7.53 -16.15
N LYS A 344 -12.36 -6.57 -16.43
CA LYS A 344 -11.14 -6.79 -17.22
C LYS A 344 -10.27 -7.89 -16.59
N ALA A 345 -9.99 -7.79 -15.29
CA ALA A 345 -9.18 -8.78 -14.58
C ALA A 345 -9.85 -10.16 -14.56
N SER A 346 -11.19 -10.21 -14.45
CA SER A 346 -11.95 -11.46 -14.54
C SER A 346 -11.89 -12.08 -15.92
N ALA A 347 -12.00 -11.27 -16.99
CA ALA A 347 -11.86 -11.74 -18.36
C ALA A 347 -10.48 -12.35 -18.61
N LYS A 348 -9.42 -11.67 -18.17
CA LYS A 348 -8.04 -12.17 -18.27
C LYS A 348 -7.83 -13.50 -17.53
N LEU A 349 -8.28 -13.59 -16.27
CA LEU A 349 -8.16 -14.81 -15.46
C LEU A 349 -8.97 -16.01 -15.98
N LEU A 350 -9.94 -15.78 -16.86
CA LEU A 350 -10.71 -16.83 -17.52
C LEU A 350 -10.07 -17.23 -18.85
N ALA A 351 -9.56 -16.28 -19.62
CA ALA A 351 -8.78 -16.56 -20.82
C ALA A 351 -7.52 -17.42 -20.51
N ASP A 352 -6.90 -17.20 -19.34
CA ASP A 352 -5.75 -18.00 -18.89
C ASP A 352 -6.14 -19.40 -18.33
N ALA A 353 -7.43 -19.69 -18.14
CA ALA A 353 -7.89 -20.93 -17.51
C ALA A 353 -8.29 -21.99 -18.55
N GLU A 354 -7.53 -23.08 -18.64
CA GLU A 354 -7.83 -24.20 -19.55
C GLU A 354 -9.22 -24.82 -19.24
N GLY A 355 -10.16 -24.74 -20.18
CA GLY A 355 -11.39 -25.56 -20.20
C GLY A 355 -12.70 -24.91 -19.75
N ASP A 356 -12.70 -23.65 -19.31
CA ASP A 356 -13.94 -22.87 -19.14
C ASP A 356 -14.27 -22.11 -20.44
N ASP A 357 -15.55 -21.81 -20.68
CA ASP A 357 -15.99 -21.10 -21.89
C ASP A 357 -15.45 -19.66 -21.89
N GLU A 358 -14.31 -19.46 -22.58
CA GLU A 358 -13.60 -18.18 -22.80
C GLU A 358 -14.54 -17.07 -23.29
N THR A 359 -15.66 -17.43 -23.93
CA THR A 359 -16.62 -16.50 -24.53
C THR A 359 -17.58 -15.84 -23.53
N ALA A 360 -17.65 -16.30 -22.28
CA ALA A 360 -18.75 -15.97 -21.36
C ALA A 360 -18.65 -14.58 -20.67
N VAL A 361 -17.50 -13.89 -20.72
CA VAL A 361 -17.29 -12.66 -19.92
C VAL A 361 -16.94 -11.42 -20.76
N LEU A 362 -16.36 -11.57 -21.95
CA LEU A 362 -16.09 -10.42 -22.80
C LEU A 362 -17.38 -9.84 -23.40
N LEU A 363 -17.40 -8.52 -23.56
CA LEU A 363 -18.51 -7.87 -24.24
C LEU A 363 -18.46 -8.23 -25.74
N PRO A 364 -19.60 -8.48 -26.40
CA PRO A 364 -19.64 -8.52 -27.85
C PRO A 364 -19.05 -7.22 -28.42
N LEU A 365 -18.20 -7.33 -29.45
CA LEU A 365 -17.51 -6.17 -30.03
C LEU A 365 -18.42 -4.98 -30.39
N PRO A 366 -19.67 -5.16 -30.88
CA PRO A 366 -20.58 -4.03 -31.08
C PRO A 366 -20.91 -3.28 -29.78
N GLN A 367 -21.11 -4.00 -28.67
CA GLN A 367 -21.40 -3.40 -27.36
C GLN A 367 -20.15 -2.74 -26.77
N PHE A 368 -18.99 -3.39 -26.90
CA PHE A 368 -17.70 -2.78 -26.54
C PHE A 368 -17.44 -1.49 -27.34
N SER A 369 -17.73 -1.49 -28.64
CA SER A 369 -17.61 -0.30 -29.49
C SER A 369 -18.52 0.83 -29.03
N ALA A 370 -19.76 0.55 -28.60
CA ALA A 370 -20.67 1.57 -28.09
C ALA A 370 -20.17 2.17 -26.76
N LEU A 371 -19.74 1.31 -25.82
CA LEU A 371 -19.15 1.73 -24.54
C LEU A 371 -17.90 2.58 -24.72
N LEU A 372 -16.98 2.16 -25.60
CA LEU A 372 -15.77 2.92 -25.92
C LEU A 372 -16.12 4.27 -26.56
N GLN A 373 -17.10 4.31 -27.45
CA GLN A 373 -17.54 5.55 -28.09
C GLN A 373 -18.06 6.55 -27.07
N ASP A 374 -19.00 6.14 -26.21
CA ASP A 374 -19.57 7.00 -25.17
C ASP A 374 -18.51 7.47 -24.18
N THR A 375 -17.55 6.61 -23.82
CA THR A 375 -16.45 6.99 -22.92
C THR A 375 -15.53 8.02 -23.56
N VAL A 376 -15.13 7.83 -24.82
CA VAL A 376 -14.29 8.80 -25.54
C VAL A 376 -15.01 10.14 -25.69
N TYR A 377 -16.33 10.15 -25.90
CA TYR A 377 -17.10 11.39 -25.92
C TYR A 377 -17.24 12.03 -24.54
N ALA A 378 -17.51 11.26 -23.49
CA ALA A 378 -17.56 11.78 -22.12
C ALA A 378 -16.23 12.44 -21.72
N TYR A 379 -15.10 11.86 -22.13
CA TYR A 379 -13.77 12.44 -21.94
C TYR A 379 -13.56 13.71 -22.77
N ALA A 380 -13.86 13.69 -24.07
CA ALA A 380 -13.53 14.78 -24.99
C ALA A 380 -14.55 15.92 -25.03
N ARG A 381 -15.79 15.64 -24.59
CA ARG A 381 -16.97 16.51 -24.61
C ARG A 381 -17.82 16.23 -23.37
N PRO A 382 -17.34 16.62 -22.17
CA PRO A 382 -18.08 16.38 -20.92
C PRO A 382 -19.41 17.14 -20.85
N ASP A 383 -19.64 18.10 -21.76
CA ASP A 383 -20.89 18.85 -21.93
C ASP A 383 -22.00 18.07 -22.64
N VAL A 384 -21.69 16.91 -23.24
CA VAL A 384 -22.65 16.11 -24.00
C VAL A 384 -22.96 14.82 -23.25
N ASP A 385 -24.25 14.61 -22.97
CA ASP A 385 -24.70 13.40 -22.31
C ASP A 385 -24.39 12.14 -23.16
N PRO A 386 -23.87 11.06 -22.53
CA PRO A 386 -23.67 9.79 -23.20
C PRO A 386 -24.99 9.21 -23.71
N LYS A 387 -24.95 8.47 -24.83
CA LYS A 387 -26.18 8.01 -25.50
C LYS A 387 -26.65 6.64 -25.05
N THR A 388 -25.72 5.75 -24.74
CA THR A 388 -25.95 4.32 -24.53
C THR A 388 -25.55 3.83 -23.16
N VAL A 389 -24.64 4.52 -22.47
CA VAL A 389 -24.08 4.12 -21.18
C VAL A 389 -24.33 5.18 -20.11
N LYS A 390 -24.70 4.77 -18.91
CA LYS A 390 -24.76 5.66 -17.74
C LYS A 390 -23.52 5.45 -16.87
N PHE A 391 -22.70 6.49 -16.76
CA PHE A 391 -21.55 6.50 -15.87
C PHE A 391 -21.99 6.83 -14.44
N LYS A 392 -21.46 6.11 -13.46
CA LYS A 392 -21.67 6.40 -12.04
C LYS A 392 -21.04 7.74 -11.66
N ASN A 393 -19.88 8.04 -12.23
CA ASN A 393 -19.17 9.29 -12.09
C ASN A 393 -18.46 9.63 -13.42
N LEU A 394 -18.80 10.78 -14.04
CA LEU A 394 -18.20 11.21 -15.31
C LEU A 394 -16.74 11.64 -15.15
N ASP A 395 -16.32 12.03 -13.95
CA ASP A 395 -14.93 12.42 -13.67
C ASP A 395 -13.96 11.23 -13.83
N GLU A 396 -14.48 9.99 -13.84
CA GLU A 396 -13.72 8.77 -14.08
C GLU A 396 -13.48 8.47 -15.57
N ALA A 397 -13.94 9.32 -16.50
CA ALA A 397 -13.85 9.04 -17.93
C ALA A 397 -12.40 8.76 -18.41
N ASP A 398 -11.39 9.45 -17.84
CA ASP A 398 -9.98 9.20 -18.17
C ASP A 398 -9.55 7.76 -17.83
N ILE A 399 -9.76 7.34 -16.58
CA ILE A 399 -9.35 6.01 -16.13
C ILE A 399 -10.18 4.91 -16.80
N ILE A 400 -11.48 5.13 -16.99
CA ILE A 400 -12.35 4.21 -17.74
C ILE A 400 -11.82 4.05 -19.17
N LEU A 401 -11.43 5.14 -19.84
CA LEU A 401 -10.87 5.07 -21.18
C LEU A 401 -9.55 4.31 -21.22
N ARG A 402 -8.66 4.51 -20.24
CA ARG A 402 -7.42 3.71 -20.12
C ARG A 402 -7.73 2.23 -20.00
N ILE A 403 -8.69 1.87 -19.14
CA ILE A 403 -9.11 0.49 -18.93
C ILE A 403 -9.60 -0.09 -20.25
N LEU A 404 -10.57 0.55 -20.91
CA LEU A 404 -11.16 0.04 -22.15
C LEU A 404 -10.13 -0.12 -23.28
N LEU A 405 -9.23 0.84 -23.46
CA LEU A 405 -8.18 0.75 -24.48
C LEU A 405 -7.23 -0.42 -24.21
N SER A 406 -6.93 -0.70 -22.95
CA SER A 406 -6.09 -1.84 -22.56
C SER A 406 -6.80 -3.21 -22.65
N VAL A 407 -8.10 -3.26 -22.93
CA VAL A 407 -8.82 -4.52 -23.18
C VAL A 407 -8.62 -5.01 -24.63
N PHE A 408 -8.16 -4.16 -25.55
CA PHE A 408 -7.87 -4.57 -26.93
C PHE A 408 -6.90 -5.75 -26.99
N ASP A 409 -5.89 -5.77 -26.13
CA ASP A 409 -4.92 -6.86 -26.04
C ASP A 409 -5.63 -8.21 -25.77
N ILE A 410 -6.62 -8.21 -24.87
CA ILE A 410 -7.41 -9.41 -24.54
C ILE A 410 -8.26 -9.85 -25.75
N TYR A 411 -8.91 -8.90 -26.45
CA TYR A 411 -9.68 -9.25 -27.66
C TYR A 411 -8.78 -9.72 -28.81
N GLU A 412 -7.54 -9.24 -28.90
CA GLU A 412 -6.56 -9.66 -29.90
C GLU A 412 -6.06 -11.09 -29.61
N GLU A 413 -5.62 -11.34 -28.39
CA GLU A 413 -5.10 -12.65 -27.94
C GLU A 413 -6.13 -13.77 -28.13
N ASN A 414 -7.42 -13.47 -27.92
CA ASN A 414 -8.54 -14.40 -28.12
C ASN A 414 -9.10 -14.39 -29.55
N GLY A 415 -8.46 -13.67 -30.49
CA GLY A 415 -8.81 -13.67 -31.91
C GLY A 415 -10.07 -12.88 -32.32
N TYR A 416 -10.82 -12.30 -31.38
CA TYR A 416 -12.06 -11.57 -31.66
C TYR A 416 -11.88 -10.41 -32.64
N LEU A 417 -10.80 -9.62 -32.49
CA LEU A 417 -10.55 -8.47 -33.37
C LEU A 417 -10.38 -8.88 -34.83
N ALA A 418 -9.80 -10.07 -35.05
CA ALA A 418 -9.58 -10.61 -36.39
C ALA A 418 -10.88 -11.06 -37.08
N HIS A 419 -11.93 -11.31 -36.29
CA HIS A 419 -13.26 -11.75 -36.74
C HIS A 419 -14.33 -10.66 -36.58
N ALA A 420 -13.94 -9.42 -36.30
CA ALA A 420 -14.86 -8.30 -36.22
C ALA A 420 -15.58 -8.09 -37.56
N ASP A 421 -16.91 -7.92 -37.53
CA ASP A 421 -17.66 -7.57 -38.72
C ASP A 421 -17.27 -6.16 -39.24
N ASN A 422 -17.49 -5.92 -40.53
CA ASN A 422 -17.08 -4.66 -41.17
C ASN A 422 -17.69 -3.41 -40.53
N THR A 423 -18.91 -3.51 -39.98
CA THR A 423 -19.60 -2.38 -39.34
C THR A 423 -18.91 -2.03 -38.02
N THR A 424 -18.71 -3.03 -37.17
CA THR A 424 -18.05 -2.86 -35.87
C THR A 424 -16.61 -2.43 -36.02
N ARG A 425 -15.86 -3.05 -36.95
CA ARG A 425 -14.49 -2.67 -37.29
C ARG A 425 -14.41 -1.19 -37.72
N SER A 426 -15.29 -0.76 -38.63
CA SER A 426 -15.34 0.62 -39.10
C SER A 426 -15.68 1.61 -37.98
N SER A 427 -16.54 1.20 -37.03
CA SER A 427 -16.87 1.97 -35.84
C SER A 427 -15.65 2.16 -34.93
N LEU A 428 -14.95 1.07 -34.59
CA LEU A 428 -13.75 1.10 -33.75
C LEU A 428 -12.63 1.96 -34.37
N LEU A 429 -12.38 1.83 -35.67
CA LEU A 429 -11.41 2.68 -36.40
C LEU A 429 -11.77 4.15 -36.29
N ARG A 430 -13.05 4.50 -36.41
CA ARG A 430 -13.53 5.89 -36.29
C ARG A 430 -13.33 6.43 -34.87
N ILE A 431 -13.58 5.60 -33.85
CA ILE A 431 -13.41 5.99 -32.45
C ILE A 431 -11.93 6.26 -32.15
N ILE A 432 -11.03 5.35 -32.56
CA ILE A 432 -9.58 5.53 -32.40
C ILE A 432 -9.10 6.76 -33.18
N ASN A 433 -9.54 6.93 -34.42
CA ASN A 433 -9.21 8.10 -35.24
C ASN A 433 -9.62 9.41 -34.55
N PHE A 434 -10.81 9.44 -33.94
CA PHE A 434 -11.30 10.59 -33.18
C PHE A 434 -10.45 10.83 -31.93
N LEU A 435 -10.15 9.80 -31.15
CA LEU A 435 -9.32 9.90 -29.95
C LEU A 435 -7.94 10.48 -30.26
N LEU A 436 -7.29 10.04 -31.34
CA LEU A 436 -6.00 10.57 -31.79
C LEU A 436 -6.07 12.08 -32.13
N LYS A 437 -7.24 12.61 -32.46
CA LYS A 437 -7.45 14.03 -32.78
C LYS A 437 -7.77 14.90 -31.55
N VAL A 438 -8.24 14.31 -30.45
CA VAL A 438 -8.51 15.03 -29.19
C VAL A 438 -7.20 15.50 -28.60
N VAL A 439 -6.98 16.81 -28.39
CA VAL A 439 -5.73 17.33 -27.81
C VAL A 439 -5.98 17.70 -26.34
N PRO A 440 -5.49 16.91 -25.37
CA PRO A 440 -5.64 17.22 -23.95
C PRO A 440 -4.82 18.46 -23.58
N ASP A 441 -5.32 19.23 -22.61
CA ASP A 441 -4.67 20.46 -22.21
C ASP A 441 -3.40 20.26 -21.37
N ASP A 442 -3.37 19.20 -20.56
CA ASP A 442 -2.28 18.94 -19.61
C ASP A 442 -1.17 18.07 -20.22
N ASP A 443 -1.54 17.06 -21.01
CA ASP A 443 -0.60 16.10 -21.61
C ASP A 443 -0.98 15.76 -23.06
N PRO A 444 -0.28 16.34 -24.07
CA PRO A 444 -0.50 16.01 -25.47
C PRO A 444 -0.22 14.55 -25.85
N ALA A 445 0.56 13.81 -25.05
CA ALA A 445 0.88 12.39 -25.29
C ALA A 445 -0.20 11.44 -24.77
N LEU A 446 -1.13 11.95 -23.96
CA LEU A 446 -2.13 11.12 -23.30
C LEU A 446 -2.97 10.32 -24.31
N PHE A 447 -3.13 9.04 -24.00
CA PHE A 447 -3.72 7.97 -24.82
C PHE A 447 -3.02 7.60 -26.12
N ILE A 448 -2.02 8.33 -26.60
CA ILE A 448 -1.43 8.11 -27.93
C ILE A 448 -0.85 6.70 -28.07
N ASP A 449 0.00 6.30 -27.13
CA ASP A 449 0.70 5.02 -27.17
C ASP A 449 -0.29 3.84 -27.16
N VAL A 450 -1.26 3.86 -26.22
CA VAL A 450 -2.26 2.80 -26.11
C VAL A 450 -3.22 2.81 -27.31
N ALA A 451 -3.65 3.97 -27.80
CA ALA A 451 -4.53 4.06 -28.97
C ALA A 451 -3.87 3.53 -30.25
N ILE A 452 -2.55 3.76 -30.41
CA ILE A 452 -1.79 3.22 -31.54
C ILE A 452 -1.61 1.71 -31.42
N ARG A 453 -1.36 1.18 -30.21
CA ARG A 453 -1.38 -0.28 -29.98
C ARG A 453 -2.75 -0.87 -30.32
N SER A 454 -3.84 -0.32 -29.80
CA SER A 454 -5.20 -0.76 -30.12
C SER A 454 -5.50 -0.70 -31.63
N LEU A 455 -5.01 0.34 -32.32
CA LEU A 455 -5.14 0.45 -33.78
C LEU A 455 -4.43 -0.68 -34.49
N LYS A 456 -3.19 -1.01 -34.07
CA LYS A 456 -2.40 -2.10 -34.64
C LYS A 456 -3.10 -3.44 -34.43
N SER A 457 -3.54 -3.72 -33.21
CA SER A 457 -4.31 -4.93 -32.87
C SER A 457 -5.56 -5.08 -33.74
N LEU A 458 -6.30 -3.98 -33.94
CA LEU A 458 -7.46 -3.96 -34.81
C LEU A 458 -7.09 -4.19 -36.28
N THR A 459 -5.95 -3.68 -36.75
CA THR A 459 -5.56 -3.65 -38.18
C THR A 459 -4.55 -4.70 -38.59
N GLY A 460 -4.28 -5.71 -37.76
CA GLY A 460 -3.24 -6.71 -38.02
C GLY A 460 -3.33 -7.41 -39.38
N ARG A 461 -4.55 -7.59 -39.94
CA ARG A 461 -4.78 -8.19 -41.27
C ARG A 461 -4.85 -7.17 -42.43
N THR A 462 -4.97 -5.88 -42.12
CA THR A 462 -5.14 -4.79 -43.10
C THR A 462 -4.36 -3.54 -42.65
N PRO A 463 -3.03 -3.60 -42.65
CA PRO A 463 -2.17 -2.53 -42.12
C PRO A 463 -2.35 -1.18 -42.84
N GLU A 464 -2.84 -1.18 -44.09
CA GLU A 464 -3.15 0.02 -44.86
C GLU A 464 -4.24 0.88 -44.17
N GLU A 465 -5.15 0.24 -43.44
CA GLU A 465 -6.20 0.95 -42.69
C GLU A 465 -5.65 1.67 -41.45
N ALA A 466 -4.58 1.16 -40.84
CA ALA A 466 -3.86 1.88 -39.80
C ALA A 466 -3.19 3.13 -40.40
N THR A 467 -2.45 2.99 -41.50
CA THR A 467 -1.81 4.12 -42.18
C THR A 467 -2.83 5.19 -42.57
N LYS A 468 -3.98 4.78 -43.12
CA LYS A 468 -5.07 5.71 -43.47
C LYS A 468 -5.63 6.42 -42.24
N THR A 469 -5.83 5.70 -41.14
CA THR A 469 -6.31 6.26 -39.87
C THR A 469 -5.33 7.29 -39.31
N ILE A 470 -4.04 6.97 -39.27
CA ILE A 470 -2.98 7.87 -38.78
C ILE A 470 -2.88 9.12 -39.66
N THR A 471 -2.82 8.95 -40.98
CA THR A 471 -2.72 10.06 -41.93
C THR A 471 -3.92 11.01 -41.79
N SER A 472 -5.13 10.47 -41.71
CA SER A 472 -6.36 11.24 -41.47
C SER A 472 -6.34 12.03 -40.16
N SER A 473 -5.77 11.46 -39.08
CA SER A 473 -5.60 12.16 -37.81
C SER A 473 -4.58 13.29 -37.91
N LEU A 474 -3.42 13.04 -38.53
CA LEU A 474 -2.38 14.05 -38.72
C LEU A 474 -2.85 15.21 -39.61
N ASP A 475 -3.51 14.93 -40.73
CA ASP A 475 -4.08 15.96 -41.61
C ASP A 475 -5.10 16.83 -40.86
N SER A 476 -5.95 16.22 -40.04
CA SER A 476 -6.94 16.95 -39.24
C SER A 476 -6.28 17.85 -38.19
N LEU A 477 -5.24 17.36 -37.50
CA LEU A 477 -4.49 18.15 -36.51
C LEU A 477 -3.74 19.30 -37.18
N PHE A 478 -3.14 19.06 -38.35
CA PHE A 478 -2.42 20.08 -39.08
C PHE A 478 -3.34 21.21 -39.58
N ARG A 479 -4.54 20.87 -40.07
CA ARG A 479 -5.55 21.87 -40.45
C ARG A 479 -5.93 22.80 -39.30
N SER A 480 -5.93 22.30 -38.07
CA SER A 480 -6.22 23.11 -36.87
C SER A 480 -5.17 24.20 -36.61
N LEU A 481 -3.94 24.07 -37.12
CA LEU A 481 -2.87 25.08 -37.04
C LEU A 481 -3.12 26.29 -37.96
N LYS A 482 -4.17 26.24 -38.80
CA LYS A 482 -4.51 27.27 -39.80
C LYS A 482 -3.30 27.65 -40.66
N LEU A 483 -2.56 26.64 -41.11
CA LEU A 483 -1.45 26.75 -42.04
C LEU A 483 -1.91 26.40 -43.46
N PRO A 484 -1.32 27.01 -44.50
CA PRO A 484 -1.57 26.57 -45.87
C PRO A 484 -1.05 25.13 -46.03
N GLN A 485 -1.97 24.19 -46.27
CA GLN A 485 -1.64 22.82 -46.66
C GLN A 485 -1.71 22.74 -48.19
N MET A 486 -0.57 22.61 -48.86
CA MET A 486 -0.54 22.60 -50.33
C MET A 486 -0.75 21.19 -50.91
N TYR A 487 -0.37 20.12 -50.18
CA TYR A 487 -0.49 18.70 -50.58
C TYR A 487 -0.72 17.78 -49.35
N ALA A 488 -0.41 16.48 -49.47
CA ALA A 488 -0.25 15.61 -48.29
C ALA A 488 0.89 16.16 -47.41
N LEU A 489 0.74 16.08 -46.08
CA LEU A 489 1.74 16.55 -45.10
C LEU A 489 3.16 16.20 -45.57
N GLY A 490 4.02 17.20 -45.75
CA GLY A 490 5.36 17.05 -46.30
C GLY A 490 6.37 18.06 -45.76
N TYR A 491 7.58 18.05 -46.30
CA TYR A 491 8.68 18.93 -45.87
C TYR A 491 8.29 20.42 -45.91
N ASP A 492 7.62 20.84 -46.99
CA ASP A 492 7.19 22.22 -47.19
C ASP A 492 6.21 22.71 -46.12
N ASP A 493 5.35 21.81 -45.61
CA ASP A 493 4.39 22.10 -44.54
C ASP A 493 5.09 22.29 -43.18
N VAL A 494 6.14 21.51 -42.92
CA VAL A 494 7.00 21.65 -41.72
C VAL A 494 7.79 22.96 -41.78
N GLU A 495 8.32 23.31 -42.95
CA GLU A 495 9.01 24.58 -43.15
C GLU A 495 8.06 25.77 -43.04
N ALA A 496 6.84 25.67 -43.57
CA ALA A 496 5.79 26.68 -43.42
C ALA A 496 5.44 26.91 -41.95
N PHE A 497 5.34 25.84 -41.15
CA PHE A 497 5.20 25.97 -39.70
C PHE A 497 6.40 26.68 -39.07
N GLY A 498 7.62 26.25 -39.40
CA GLY A 498 8.85 26.86 -38.87
C GLY A 498 8.95 28.37 -39.18
N ARG A 499 8.48 28.80 -40.35
CA ARG A 499 8.37 30.22 -40.71
C ARG A 499 7.33 30.95 -39.85
N LYS A 500 6.10 30.44 -39.76
CA LYS A 500 5.02 31.05 -38.97
C LYS A 500 5.35 31.11 -37.48
N SER A 501 6.01 30.09 -36.93
CA SER A 501 6.49 30.08 -35.55
C SER A 501 7.49 31.23 -35.28
N ARG A 502 8.47 31.42 -36.17
CA ARG A 502 9.44 32.54 -36.07
C ARG A 502 8.76 33.91 -36.20
N GLU A 503 7.77 34.03 -37.09
CA GLU A 503 6.98 35.27 -37.24
C GLU A 503 6.21 35.59 -35.96
N ARG A 504 5.47 34.62 -35.39
CA ARG A 504 4.72 34.81 -34.15
C ARG A 504 5.64 35.10 -32.95
N GLN A 505 6.82 34.50 -32.87
CA GLN A 505 7.81 34.84 -31.83
C GLN A 505 8.28 36.30 -31.91
N ARG A 506 8.54 36.80 -33.13
CA ARG A 506 8.91 38.21 -33.35
C ARG A 506 7.75 39.14 -32.99
N GLU A 507 6.54 38.78 -33.38
CA GLU A 507 5.33 39.55 -33.08
C GLU A 507 5.04 39.58 -31.57
N LEU A 508 5.19 38.46 -30.87
CA LEU A 508 5.04 38.39 -29.41
C LEU A 508 6.07 39.29 -28.71
N PHE A 509 7.32 39.31 -29.17
CA PHE A 509 8.34 40.23 -28.66
C PHE A 509 7.96 41.69 -28.92
N ARG A 510 7.43 42.00 -30.11
CA ARG A 510 6.94 43.35 -30.47
C ARG A 510 5.80 43.79 -29.55
N LEU A 511 4.79 42.94 -29.36
CA LEU A 511 3.66 43.21 -28.48
C LEU A 511 4.10 43.39 -27.03
N ARG A 512 5.08 42.62 -26.54
CA ARG A 512 5.65 42.79 -25.20
C ARG A 512 6.27 44.18 -24.99
N MET A 513 6.94 44.71 -26.02
CA MET A 513 7.53 46.06 -25.96
C MET A 513 6.46 47.14 -25.99
N LYS A 514 5.45 47.01 -26.86
CA LYS A 514 4.31 47.94 -26.93
C LYS A 514 3.48 47.95 -25.64
N LEU A 515 3.29 46.78 -25.02
CA LEU A 515 2.60 46.62 -23.75
C LEU A 515 3.30 47.39 -22.62
N ARG A 516 4.64 47.32 -22.54
CA ARG A 516 5.43 48.11 -21.58
C ARG A 516 5.35 49.61 -21.84
N GLY A 517 5.18 50.00 -23.11
CA GLY A 517 4.98 51.39 -23.53
C GLY A 517 3.53 51.90 -23.39
N GLY A 518 2.57 51.06 -22.99
CA GLY A 518 1.15 51.41 -22.92
C GLY A 518 0.43 51.53 -24.27
N GLU A 519 1.05 51.07 -25.37
CA GLU A 519 0.55 51.19 -26.74
C GLU A 519 -0.33 50.03 -27.22
N THR A 520 -0.45 48.97 -26.42
CA THR A 520 -1.21 47.74 -26.74
C THR A 520 -1.86 47.19 -25.48
N SER A 521 -2.95 46.44 -25.60
CA SER A 521 -3.62 45.83 -24.45
C SER A 521 -2.96 44.51 -24.03
N GLN A 522 -3.10 44.17 -22.74
CA GLN A 522 -2.68 42.87 -22.20
C GLN A 522 -3.37 41.70 -22.95
N GLU A 523 -4.64 41.89 -23.34
CA GLU A 523 -5.43 40.91 -24.08
C GLU A 523 -4.85 40.54 -25.45
N GLU A 524 -4.26 41.49 -26.18
CA GLU A 524 -3.62 41.20 -27.48
C GLU A 524 -2.39 40.33 -27.34
N TYR A 525 -1.59 40.58 -26.30
CA TYR A 525 -0.42 39.77 -25.99
C TYR A 525 -0.83 38.36 -25.57
N ASP A 526 -1.80 38.23 -24.65
CA ASP A 526 -2.25 36.94 -24.14
C ASP A 526 -2.91 36.10 -25.24
N ARG A 527 -3.71 36.70 -26.14
CA ARG A 527 -4.29 35.99 -27.30
C ARG A 527 -3.24 35.34 -28.21
N LEU A 528 -2.17 36.08 -28.54
CA LEU A 528 -1.11 35.52 -29.39
C LEU A 528 -0.34 34.42 -28.66
N LYS A 529 -0.10 34.60 -27.36
CA LYS A 529 0.55 33.60 -26.52
C LYS A 529 -0.27 32.30 -26.46
N GLU A 530 -1.56 32.39 -26.19
CA GLU A 530 -2.48 31.24 -26.19
C GLU A 530 -2.59 30.55 -27.56
N GLU A 531 -2.51 31.30 -28.66
CA GLU A 531 -2.43 30.72 -30.01
C GLU A 531 -1.14 29.92 -30.20
N MET A 532 0.00 30.44 -29.76
CA MET A 532 1.28 29.75 -29.83
C MET A 532 1.30 28.48 -28.95
N ASP A 533 0.80 28.58 -27.72
CA ASP A 533 0.73 27.45 -26.78
C ASP A 533 -0.16 26.33 -27.31
N ARG A 534 -1.30 26.68 -27.95
CA ARG A 534 -2.16 25.70 -28.65
C ARG A 534 -1.43 25.04 -29.81
N ASP A 535 -0.79 25.80 -30.68
CA ASP A 535 -0.08 25.24 -31.82
C ASP A 535 1.02 24.24 -31.38
N GLU A 536 1.74 24.57 -30.29
CA GLU A 536 2.73 23.67 -29.70
C GLU A 536 2.11 22.34 -29.23
N LYS A 537 0.97 22.38 -28.52
CA LYS A 537 0.25 21.17 -28.09
C LYS A 537 -0.15 20.28 -29.27
N PHE A 538 -0.69 20.86 -30.33
CA PHE A 538 -1.07 20.11 -31.54
C PHE A 538 0.14 19.43 -32.18
N LEU A 539 1.28 20.11 -32.25
CA LEU A 539 2.51 19.58 -32.84
C LEU A 539 3.14 18.49 -31.98
N LEU A 540 3.18 18.69 -30.67
CA LEU A 540 3.64 17.66 -29.74
C LEU A 540 2.78 16.41 -29.90
N ARG A 541 1.46 16.55 -29.99
CA ARG A 541 0.57 15.41 -30.25
C ARG A 541 0.86 14.72 -31.57
N MET A 542 1.03 15.48 -32.68
CA MET A 542 1.43 14.91 -33.97
C MET A 542 2.77 14.16 -33.88
N GLN A 543 3.74 14.74 -33.16
CA GLN A 543 5.05 14.12 -32.93
C GLN A 543 4.92 12.79 -32.18
N PHE A 544 4.13 12.75 -31.11
CA PHE A 544 3.89 11.52 -30.36
C PHE A 544 3.20 10.46 -31.21
N ILE A 545 2.21 10.85 -32.03
CA ILE A 545 1.56 9.92 -32.96
C ILE A 545 2.58 9.28 -33.91
N ILE A 546 3.42 10.11 -34.52
CA ILE A 546 4.47 9.67 -35.45
C ILE A 546 5.47 8.73 -34.75
N LEU A 547 5.96 9.12 -33.57
CA LEU A 547 6.94 8.34 -32.81
C LEU A 547 6.38 6.98 -32.41
N SER A 548 5.21 6.94 -31.78
CA SER A 548 4.58 5.70 -31.34
C SER A 548 4.22 4.77 -32.52
N PHE A 549 3.78 5.33 -33.66
CA PHE A 549 3.50 4.52 -34.85
C PHE A 549 4.78 3.97 -35.51
N SER A 550 5.88 4.73 -35.47
CA SER A 550 7.17 4.29 -36.02
C SER A 550 7.84 3.22 -35.16
N LEU A 551 7.80 3.38 -33.83
CA LEU A 551 8.37 2.41 -32.89
C LEU A 551 7.68 1.05 -32.97
N THR A 552 6.38 1.03 -33.26
CA THR A 552 5.59 -0.20 -33.39
C THR A 552 5.81 -0.94 -34.72
N LEU A 553 6.41 -0.31 -35.74
CA LEU A 553 6.79 -0.91 -37.03
C LEU A 553 8.17 -1.61 -36.99
N ASN A 554 9.11 -1.13 -36.17
CA ASN A 554 10.47 -1.69 -36.10
C ASN A 554 10.58 -3.07 -35.43
N GLY A 555 9.46 -3.63 -34.93
CA GLY A 555 9.38 -4.97 -34.33
C GLY A 555 9.13 -6.12 -35.29
N GLY A 556 8.97 -5.88 -36.59
CA GLY A 556 8.81 -6.93 -37.60
C GLY A 556 8.43 -6.36 -38.96
N ILE A 557 9.19 -6.76 -39.99
CA ILE A 557 9.06 -6.45 -41.43
C ILE A 557 9.88 -5.23 -41.90
N THR A 558 10.93 -5.55 -42.65
CA THR A 558 11.75 -4.68 -43.48
C THR A 558 10.95 -4.18 -44.68
N SER A 559 10.39 -2.98 -44.60
CA SER A 559 10.28 -1.97 -45.67
C SER A 559 9.17 -0.98 -45.30
N LEU A 560 9.55 0.25 -44.93
CA LEU A 560 8.61 1.36 -44.93
C LEU A 560 8.13 1.59 -46.38
N PRO A 561 6.82 1.64 -46.66
CA PRO A 561 6.36 2.50 -47.73
C PRO A 561 6.78 3.91 -47.32
N SER A 562 7.58 4.57 -48.14
CA SER A 562 8.09 5.91 -47.91
C SER A 562 6.95 6.88 -47.57
N VAL A 563 6.72 7.10 -46.27
CA VAL A 563 5.94 8.23 -45.77
C VAL A 563 6.95 9.39 -45.65
N PRO A 564 6.93 10.39 -46.54
CA PRO A 564 7.96 11.45 -46.61
C PRO A 564 8.11 12.25 -45.30
N ILE A 565 7.08 12.19 -44.44
CA ILE A 565 6.96 12.84 -43.14
C ILE A 565 7.90 12.22 -42.09
N LEU A 566 8.10 10.88 -42.13
CA LEU A 566 8.80 10.15 -41.07
C LEU A 566 10.31 10.41 -41.05
N SER A 567 10.92 10.60 -42.23
CA SER A 567 12.34 10.94 -42.35
C SER A 567 12.63 12.41 -42.04
N SER A 568 11.73 13.34 -42.40
CA SER A 568 12.01 14.78 -42.25
C SER A 568 11.80 15.30 -40.83
N TRP A 569 10.89 14.71 -40.04
CA TRP A 569 10.68 15.11 -38.64
C TRP A 569 11.80 14.62 -37.71
N ALA A 570 12.39 13.45 -37.98
CA ALA A 570 13.48 12.87 -37.20
C ALA A 570 14.80 13.66 -37.35
N ASP A 571 15.10 14.18 -38.54
CA ASP A 571 16.36 14.89 -38.84
C ASP A 571 16.39 16.35 -38.32
N SER A 572 15.23 16.98 -38.09
CA SER A 572 15.17 18.41 -37.75
C SER A 572 15.46 18.76 -36.28
N ARG A 573 15.51 17.77 -35.38
CA ARG A 573 15.79 18.00 -33.94
C ARG A 573 17.01 17.27 -33.39
N THR A 574 17.61 16.32 -34.10
CA THR A 574 18.90 15.71 -33.70
C THR A 574 20.07 16.70 -33.72
N THR A 575 19.87 17.92 -34.23
CA THR A 575 20.85 19.01 -34.22
C THR A 575 20.56 20.15 -33.24
N ARG A 576 19.49 20.08 -32.43
CA ARG A 576 19.21 21.08 -31.38
C ARG A 576 18.53 20.45 -30.16
N LEU A 577 19.31 19.68 -29.41
CA LEU A 577 19.23 19.55 -27.96
C LEU A 577 20.64 19.75 -27.39
#